data_AF-A0A7X5R078-F1
#
_entry.id   AF-A0A7X5R078-F1
#
_cell.length_a   1.000
_cell.length_b   1.000
_cell.length_c   1.000
_cell.angle_alpha   90.00
_cell.angle_beta   90.00
_cell.angle_gamma   90.00
#
_symmetry.space_group_name_H-M   'P 1'
#
loop_
_entity.id
_entity.type
_entity.pdbx_description
1 polymer ?
#
loop_
_entity_poly.entity_id
_entity_poly.type
_entity_poly.pdbx_seq_one_letter_code
_entity_poly.pdbx_strand_id
1 'polypeptide(L)'
;MSLSQIESAVRAIDTEIERLRSRMLLLESSWSGEAQQSFFSRMRKCEAQLNRLQHLAADARRVAQTSVTRLNEFDNQRAVAWKL
;
A
#
# COMPACT_ATOMS: atom_id res chain seq x y z
N MET A 1 16.98 3.87 -5.05
CA MET A 1 15.90 2.99 -4.55
C MET A 1 15.45 2.11 -5.71
N SER A 2 15.56 0.78 -5.61
CA SER A 2 15.16 -0.15 -6.68
C SER A 2 13.66 -0.46 -6.64
N LEU A 3 13.11 -0.98 -7.75
CA LEU A 3 11.72 -1.46 -7.79
C LEU A 3 11.44 -2.50 -6.70
N SER A 4 12.38 -3.41 -6.47
CA SER A 4 12.28 -4.42 -5.42
C SER A 4 12.19 -3.81 -4.01
N GLN A 5 12.87 -2.70 -3.75
CA GLN A 5 12.76 -1.97 -2.48
C GLN A 5 11.38 -1.31 -2.34
N ILE A 6 10.82 -0.75 -3.42
CA ILE A 6 9.47 -0.18 -3.42
C ILE A 6 8.42 -1.26 -3.17
N GLU A 7 8.52 -2.40 -3.86
CA GLU A 7 7.59 -3.52 -3.66
C GLU A 7 7.69 -4.11 -2.25
N SER A 8 8.90 -4.20 -1.69
CA SER A 8 9.10 -4.63 -0.30
C SER A 8 8.46 -3.65 0.69
N ALA A 9 8.61 -2.34 0.48
CA ALA A 9 8.01 -1.32 1.33
C ALA A 9 6.47 -1.35 1.26
N VAL A 10 5.90 -1.52 0.06
CA VAL A 10 4.45 -1.65 -0.13
C VAL A 10 3.91 -2.89 0.60
N ARG A 11 4.58 -4.05 0.47
CA ARG A 11 4.19 -5.26 1.21
C ARG A 11 4.27 -5.08 2.73
N ALA A 12 5.27 -4.36 3.22
CA ALA A 12 5.39 -4.07 4.65
C ALA A 12 4.23 -3.19 5.15
N ILE A 13 3.82 -2.19 4.36
CA ILE A 13 2.65 -1.34 4.65
C ILE A 13 1.39 -2.21 4.68
N ASP A 14 1.16 -3.06 3.67
CA ASP A 14 -0.02 -3.94 3.64
C ASP A 14 -0.08 -4.89 4.83
N THR A 15 1.07 -5.44 5.22
CA THR A 15 1.19 -6.33 6.38
C THR A 15 0.82 -5.61 7.68
N GLU A 16 1.31 -4.39 7.89
CA GLU A 16 0.99 -3.62 9.10
C GLU A 16 -0.46 -3.13 9.11
N ILE A 17 -1.04 -2.80 7.95
CA ILE A 17 -2.47 -2.46 7.84
C ILE A 17 -3.33 -3.66 8.26
N GLU A 18 -3.00 -4.86 7.81
CA GLU A 18 -3.75 -6.07 8.16
C GLU A 18 -3.61 -6.43 9.64
N ARG A 19 -2.40 -6.24 10.20
CA ARG A 19 -2.16 -6.38 11.63
C ARG A 19 -2.98 -5.39 12.45
N LEU A 20 -3.07 -4.13 12.01
CA LEU A 20 -3.90 -3.13 12.65
C LEU A 20 -5.38 -3.50 12.61
N ARG A 21 -5.91 -3.95 11.46
CA ARG A 21 -7.29 -4.42 11.34
C ARG A 21 -7.61 -5.56 12.30
N SER A 22 -6.75 -6.57 12.37
CA SER A 22 -6.91 -7.69 13.29
C SER A 22 -6.92 -7.23 14.76
N ARG A 23 -6.04 -6.30 15.14
CA ARG A 23 -6.03 -5.72 16.49
C ARG A 23 -7.28 -4.91 16.80
N MET A 24 -7.80 -4.15 15.83
CA MET A 24 -9.02 -3.37 16.01
C MET A 24 -10.24 -4.27 16.22
N LEU A 25 -10.35 -5.38 15.48
CA LEU A 25 -11.42 -6.38 15.66
C LEU A 25 -11.38 -7.00 17.06
N LEU A 26 -10.19 -7.31 17.58
CA LEU A 26 -10.03 -7.80 18.95
C LEU A 26 -10.47 -6.72 19.97
N LEU A 27 -10.06 -5.48 19.76
CA LEU A 27 -10.47 -4.35 20.59
C LEU A 27 -11.99 -4.13 20.56
N GLU A 28 -12.64 -4.26 19.41
CA GLU A 28 -14.10 -4.13 19.27
C GLU A 28 -14.86 -5.01 20.25
N SER A 29 -14.41 -6.27 20.40
CA SER A 29 -15.02 -7.25 21.30
C SER A 29 -14.86 -6.92 22.80
N SER A 30 -13.98 -5.98 23.15
CA SER A 30 -13.69 -5.59 24.54
C SER A 30 -14.53 -4.42 25.06
N TRP A 31 -15.25 -3.71 24.19
CA TRP A 31 -16.08 -2.55 24.56
C TRP A 31 -17.57 -2.91 24.56
N SER A 32 -18.33 -2.31 25.49
CA SER A 32 -19.79 -2.43 25.55
C SER A 32 -20.46 -1.07 25.74
N GLY A 33 -21.74 -0.98 25.37
CA GLY A 33 -22.56 0.23 25.56
C GLY A 33 -22.11 1.43 24.73
N GLU A 34 -22.17 2.64 25.32
CA GLU A 34 -21.78 3.89 24.64
C GLU A 34 -20.31 3.91 24.20
N ALA A 35 -19.42 3.24 24.95
CA ALA A 35 -18.01 3.13 24.59
C ALA A 35 -17.82 2.37 23.27
N GLN A 36 -18.63 1.35 23.03
CA GLN A 36 -18.63 0.58 21.78
C GLN A 36 -19.08 1.46 20.59
N GLN A 37 -20.12 2.28 20.75
CA GLN A 37 -20.59 3.17 19.68
C GLN A 37 -19.55 4.24 19.31
N SER A 38 -18.91 4.85 20.31
CA SER A 38 -17.81 5.80 20.10
C SER A 38 -16.61 5.15 19.41
N PHE A 39 -16.27 3.92 19.83
CA PHE A 39 -15.23 3.10 19.20
C PHE A 39 -15.57 2.81 17.73
N PHE A 40 -16.77 2.36 17.41
CA PHE A 40 -17.21 2.10 16.03
C PHE A 40 -17.06 3.32 15.12
N SER A 41 -17.48 4.51 15.59
CA SER A 41 -17.35 5.75 14.81
C SER A 41 -15.89 6.09 14.50
N ARG A 42 -15.00 5.93 15.49
CA ARG A 42 -13.55 6.14 15.30
C ARG A 42 -12.94 5.05 14.42
N MET A 43 -13.39 3.80 14.56
CA MET A 43 -12.92 2.66 13.78
C MET A 43 -13.24 2.84 12.28
N ARG A 44 -14.47 3.27 11.93
CA ARG A 44 -14.82 3.57 10.53
C ARG A 44 -13.94 4.65 9.91
N LYS A 45 -13.61 5.70 10.68
CA LYS A 45 -12.69 6.75 10.22
C LYS A 45 -11.27 6.21 10.00
N CYS A 46 -10.79 5.37 10.92
CA CYS A 46 -9.50 4.70 10.80
C CYS A 46 -9.47 3.79 9.56
N GLU A 47 -10.51 2.97 9.37
CA GLU A 47 -10.63 2.07 8.22
C GLU A 47 -10.61 2.82 6.88
N ALA A 48 -11.33 3.95 6.79
CA ALA A 48 -11.27 4.82 5.61
C ALA A 48 -9.85 5.36 5.35
N GLN A 49 -9.08 5.68 6.40
CA GLN A 49 -7.69 6.12 6.25
C GLN A 49 -6.76 4.97 5.84
N LEU A 50 -6.94 3.77 6.41
CA LEU A 50 -6.19 2.58 6.03
C LEU A 50 -6.42 2.21 4.56
N ASN A 51 -7.68 2.27 4.09
CA ASN A 51 -8.01 2.03 2.68
C ASN A 51 -7.33 3.06 1.76
N ARG A 52 -7.29 4.35 2.17
CA ARG A 52 -6.55 5.38 1.42
C ARG A 52 -5.05 5.08 1.36
N LEU A 53 -4.45 4.61 2.44
CA LEU A 53 -3.04 4.23 2.45
C LEU A 53 -2.75 3.05 1.52
N GLN A 54 -3.62 2.03 1.49
CA GLN A 54 -3.50 0.92 0.54
C GLN A 54 -3.57 1.39 -0.92
N HIS A 55 -4.50 2.30 -1.23
CA HIS A 55 -4.58 2.88 -2.58
C HIS A 55 -3.32 3.66 -2.96
N LEU A 56 -2.80 4.50 -2.05
CA LEU A 56 -1.56 5.25 -2.28
C LEU A 56 -0.36 4.32 -2.48
N ALA A 57 -0.26 3.24 -1.70
CA ALA A 57 0.80 2.24 -1.84
C ALA A 57 0.70 1.50 -3.19
N ALA A 58 -0.50 1.13 -3.62
CA ALA A 58 -0.75 0.52 -4.93
C ALA A 58 -0.41 1.47 -6.08
N ASP A 59 -0.75 2.75 -5.96
CA ASP A 59 -0.38 3.77 -6.96
C ASP A 59 1.13 3.99 -7.02
N ALA A 60 1.81 4.08 -5.88
CA ALA A 60 3.26 4.18 -5.83
C ALA A 60 3.94 2.99 -6.53
N ARG A 61 3.44 1.77 -6.31
CA ARG A 61 3.90 0.56 -7.00
C ARG A 61 3.68 0.66 -8.51
N ARG A 62 2.48 1.05 -8.95
CA ARG A 62 2.14 1.19 -10.37
C ARG A 62 3.03 2.20 -11.09
N VAL A 63 3.28 3.35 -10.46
CA VAL A 63 4.18 4.38 -10.99
C VAL A 63 5.61 3.84 -11.10
N ALA A 64 6.11 3.19 -10.05
CA ALA A 64 7.45 2.61 -10.05
C ALA A 64 7.64 1.56 -11.15
N GLN A 65 6.66 0.65 -11.33
CA GLN A 65 6.67 -0.35 -12.39
C GLN A 65 6.68 0.30 -13.77
N THR A 66 5.80 1.29 -13.99
CA THR A 66 5.71 2.00 -15.28
C THR A 66 7.02 2.70 -15.63
N SER A 67 7.68 3.34 -14.65
CA SER A 67 8.96 4.01 -14.85
C SER A 67 10.07 3.04 -15.24
N VAL A 68 10.14 1.86 -14.60
CA VAL A 68 11.13 0.83 -14.93
C VAL A 68 10.89 0.24 -16.32
N THR A 69 9.64 -0.04 -16.68
CA THR A 69 9.31 -0.52 -18.03
C THR A 69 9.73 0.46 -19.11
N ARG A 70 9.43 1.76 -18.93
CA ARG A 70 9.83 2.81 -19.88
C ARG A 70 11.35 2.94 -20.02
N LEU A 71 12.08 2.79 -18.91
CA LEU A 71 13.54 2.86 -18.93
C LEU A 71 14.14 1.66 -19.67
N ASN A 72 13.62 0.45 -19.44
CA ASN A 72 14.03 -0.75 -20.17
C ASN A 72 13.70 -0.64 -21.68
N GLU A 73 12.55 -0.10 -22.04
CA GLU A 73 12.18 0.15 -23.45
C GLU A 73 13.15 1.13 -24.12
N PHE A 74 13.50 2.23 -23.44
CA PHE A 74 14.48 3.20 -23.93
C PHE A 74 15.87 2.56 -24.12
N ASP A 75 16.34 1.80 -23.14
CA ASP A 75 17.64 1.12 -23.21
C ASP A 75 17.67 0.09 -24.35
N ASN A 76 16.58 -0.66 -24.54
CA ASN A 76 16.45 -1.60 -25.65
C ASN A 76 16.48 -0.92 -27.02
N GLN A 77 15.74 0.20 -27.19
CA GLN A 77 15.77 0.97 -28.43
C GLN A 77 17.18 1.50 -28.73
N ARG A 78 17.89 1.99 -27.70
CA ARG A 78 19.27 2.47 -27.86
C ARG A 78 20.22 1.34 -28.22
N ALA A 79 20.11 0.17 -27.58
CA ALA A 79 20.94 -0.99 -27.88
C ALA A 79 20.74 -1.51 -29.31
N VAL A 80 19.51 -1.43 -29.85
CA VAL A 80 19.23 -1.77 -31.26
C VAL A 80 19.84 -0.75 -32.21
N ALA A 81 19.75 0.54 -31.90
CA ALA A 81 20.30 1.60 -32.75
C ALA A 81 21.84 1.55 -32.91
N TRP A 82 22.56 0.98 -31.94
CA TRP A 82 24.03 0.84 -31.98
C TRP A 82 24.50 -0.46 -32.67
N LYS A 83 23.57 -1.36 -33.02
CA LYS A 83 23.85 -2.61 -33.75
C LYS A 83 23.63 -2.50 -35.27
N LEU A 84 23.15 -1.35 -35.74
CA LEU A 84 23.04 -0.96 -37.15
C LEU A 84 24.21 -0.05 -37.53
#